data_AF-A0A8H5HPB6-F1
#
_entry.id   AF-A0A8H5HPB6-F1
#
_cell.length_a   1.000
_cell.length_b   1.000
_cell.length_c   1.000
_cell.angle_alpha   90.00
_cell.angle_beta   90.00
_cell.angle_gamma   90.00
#
_symmetry.space_group_name_H-M   'P 1'
#
loop_
_entity.id
_entity.type
_entity.pdbx_description
1 polymer ?
#
loop_
_entity_poly.entity_id
_entity_poly.type
_entity_poly.pdbx_seq_one_letter_code
_entity_poly.pdbx_strand_id
1 'polypeptide(L)'
;MALNLNYDLNTYLAVTLSSASPFFREPAQLAAVHPAVAHVGQAGQLEDVQVFSVPKFEWQRVSEDVLEKLSKADGVGRVVVQKVEARSKRVGDEL
;
A
#
# COMPACT_ATOMS: atom_id res chain seq x y z
N MET A 1 12.67 -13.41 -5.89
CA MET A 1 13.31 -12.13 -6.27
C MET A 1 12.88 -11.06 -5.29
N ALA A 2 13.81 -10.30 -4.71
CA ALA A 2 13.47 -9.19 -3.81
C ALA A 2 12.90 -8.04 -4.64
N LEU A 3 11.67 -7.61 -4.34
CA LEU A 3 11.09 -6.39 -4.89
C LEU A 3 11.93 -5.22 -4.36
N ASN A 4 12.72 -4.60 -5.24
CA ASN A 4 13.51 -3.41 -4.93
C ASN A 4 12.55 -2.22 -4.81
N LEU A 5 11.90 -2.10 -3.65
CA LEU A 5 10.89 -1.09 -3.38
C LEU A 5 11.61 0.24 -3.12
N ASN A 6 11.49 1.18 -4.05
CA ASN A 6 12.07 2.52 -3.94
C ASN A 6 11.20 3.42 -3.03
N TYR A 7 11.36 3.26 -1.71
CA TYR A 7 10.70 4.10 -0.69
C TYR A 7 11.15 5.56 -0.69
N ASP A 8 12.23 5.88 -1.41
CA ASP A 8 12.71 7.25 -1.55
C ASP A 8 11.76 8.07 -2.45
N LEU A 9 11.35 7.48 -3.58
CA LEU A 9 10.51 8.13 -4.59
C LEU A 9 9.04 7.76 -4.48
N ASN A 10 8.72 6.59 -3.91
CA ASN A 10 7.35 6.08 -3.82
C ASN A 10 6.94 5.85 -2.37
N THR A 11 5.71 6.22 -2.05
CA THR A 11 4.99 5.82 -0.84
C THR A 11 4.31 4.48 -1.12
N TYR A 12 4.42 3.54 -0.19
CA TYR A 12 3.72 2.27 -0.30
C TYR A 12 2.54 2.23 0.66
N LEU A 13 1.46 1.60 0.22
CA LEU A 13 0.19 1.49 0.92
C LEU A 13 -0.14 0.00 1.02
N ALA A 14 -0.33 -0.49 2.23
CA ALA A 14 -0.89 -1.81 2.47
C ALA A 14 -2.39 -1.65 2.73
N VAL A 15 -3.20 -2.20 1.83
CA VAL A 15 -4.66 -2.17 1.91
C VAL A 15 -5.13 -3.57 2.26
N THR A 16 -5.73 -3.71 3.44
CA THR A 16 -6.42 -4.92 3.86
C THR A 16 -7.81 -4.92 3.26
N LEU A 17 -8.09 -5.92 2.43
CA LEU A 17 -9.37 -6.18 1.81
C LEU A 17 -10.13 -7.21 2.64
N SER A 18 -11.44 -7.05 2.71
CA SER A 18 -12.31 -8.03 3.32
C SER A 18 -12.59 -9.16 2.32
N SER A 19 -12.58 -10.41 2.79
CA SER A 19 -12.83 -11.58 1.96
C SER A 19 -14.26 -11.67 1.41
N ALA A 20 -15.18 -10.85 1.93
CA ALA A 20 -16.54 -10.69 1.41
C ALA A 20 -16.63 -9.79 0.15
N SER A 21 -15.52 -9.19 -0.26
CA SER A 21 -15.53 -8.07 -1.18
C SER A 21 -15.03 -8.43 -2.57
N PRO A 22 -15.56 -7.79 -3.63
CA PRO A 22 -15.18 -8.10 -5.00
C PRO A 22 -13.69 -7.83 -5.27
N PHE A 23 -13.10 -6.88 -4.55
CA PHE A 23 -11.68 -6.54 -4.62
C PHE A 23 -10.75 -7.65 -4.11
N PHE A 24 -11.24 -8.57 -3.27
CA PHE A 24 -10.45 -9.72 -2.81
C PHE A 24 -10.04 -10.61 -3.98
N ARG A 25 -10.90 -10.73 -4.99
CA ARG A 25 -10.64 -11.52 -6.20
C ARG A 25 -9.86 -10.73 -7.25
N GLU A 26 -10.12 -9.43 -7.35
CA GLU A 26 -9.49 -8.53 -8.33
C GLU A 26 -8.94 -7.25 -7.68
N PRO A 27 -7.80 -7.33 -6.99
CA PRO A 27 -7.23 -6.18 -6.29
C PRO A 27 -6.69 -5.11 -7.24
N ALA A 28 -6.42 -5.47 -8.49
CA ALA A 28 -6.01 -4.53 -9.54
C ALA A 28 -7.09 -3.49 -9.87
N GLN A 29 -8.38 -3.80 -9.65
CA GLN A 29 -9.47 -2.83 -9.84
C GLN A 29 -9.37 -1.65 -8.86
N LEU A 30 -8.76 -1.87 -7.69
CA LEU A 30 -8.54 -0.81 -6.71
C LEU A 30 -7.49 0.22 -7.19
N ALA A 31 -6.53 -0.20 -8.02
CA ALA A 31 -5.59 0.72 -8.67
C ALA A 31 -6.28 1.57 -9.76
N ALA A 32 -7.39 1.09 -10.34
CA ALA A 32 -8.16 1.88 -11.30
C ALA A 32 -8.93 3.05 -10.66
N VAL A 33 -9.07 3.07 -9.33
CA VAL A 33 -9.74 4.15 -8.57
C VAL A 33 -8.96 5.47 -8.67
N HIS A 34 -7.63 5.40 -8.79
CA HIS A 34 -6.80 6.60 -8.89
C HIS A 34 -5.56 6.35 -9.77
N PRO A 35 -5.31 7.17 -10.81
CA PRO A 35 -4.23 6.93 -11.77
C PRO A 35 -2.82 7.00 -11.17
N ALA A 36 -2.65 7.73 -10.05
CA ALA A 36 -1.38 7.77 -9.33
C ALA A 36 -1.11 6.52 -8.46
N VAL A 37 -2.08 5.62 -8.30
CA VAL A 37 -1.94 4.40 -7.51
C VAL A 37 -1.62 3.23 -8.45
N ALA A 38 -0.47 2.61 -8.24
CA ALA A 38 -0.07 1.41 -8.97
C ALA A 38 -0.12 0.18 -8.06
N HIS A 39 -0.74 -0.90 -8.53
CA HIS A 39 -0.72 -2.18 -7.81
C HIS A 39 0.65 -2.82 -7.94
N VAL A 40 1.26 -3.15 -6.80
CA VAL A 40 2.57 -3.82 -6.74
C VAL A 40 2.39 -5.32 -6.59
N GLY A 41 1.44 -5.74 -5.76
CA GLY A 41 1.18 -7.15 -5.46
C GLY A 41 0.58 -7.33 -4.07
N GLN A 42 0.75 -8.51 -3.48
CA GLN A 42 0.29 -8.82 -2.12
C GLN A 42 1.39 -8.57 -1.06
N ALA A 43 0.99 -8.33 0.18
CA ALA A 43 1.93 -8.08 1.28
C ALA A 43 2.47 -9.40 1.85
N GLY A 44 3.55 -9.89 1.25
CA GLY A 44 4.20 -11.13 1.70
C GLY A 44 3.37 -12.36 1.40
N GLN A 45 2.83 -13.01 2.43
CA GLN A 45 1.97 -14.20 2.33
C GLN A 45 0.49 -13.91 2.65
N LEU A 46 0.13 -12.65 2.91
CA LEU A 46 -1.25 -12.26 3.21
C LEU A 46 -1.97 -11.95 1.91
N GLU A 47 -2.90 -12.83 1.50
CA GLU A 47 -3.69 -12.67 0.27
C GLU A 47 -4.73 -11.55 0.41
N ASP A 48 -5.25 -11.37 1.63
CA ASP A 48 -6.14 -10.28 2.03
C ASP A 48 -5.46 -8.90 2.05
N VAL A 49 -4.13 -8.82 2.09
CA VAL A 49 -3.41 -7.54 2.12
C VAL A 49 -2.71 -7.26 0.80
N GLN A 50 -3.11 -6.18 0.16
CA GLN A 50 -2.60 -5.77 -1.14
C GLN A 50 -1.73 -4.53 -0.99
N VAL A 51 -0.58 -4.55 -1.64
CA VAL A 51 0.40 -3.47 -1.65
C VAL A 51 0.24 -2.65 -2.92
N PHE A 52 0.09 -1.35 -2.72
CA PHE A 52 0.08 -0.35 -3.77
C PHE A 52 1.25 0.61 -3.59
N SER A 53 1.72 1.17 -4.69
CA SER A 53 2.75 2.21 -4.72
C SER A 53 2.19 3.49 -5.31
N VAL A 54 2.53 4.61 -4.70
CA VAL A 54 2.16 5.96 -5.15
C VAL A 54 3.41 6.82 -5.18
N PRO A 55 3.70 7.58 -6.25
CA PRO A 55 4.80 8.53 -6.27
C PRO A 55 4.66 9.54 -5.13
N LYS A 56 5.73 9.80 -4.36
CA LYS A 56 5.67 10.75 -3.23
C LYS A 56 5.23 12.15 -3.64
N PHE A 57 5.61 12.56 -4.85
CA PHE A 57 5.21 13.84 -5.41
C PHE A 57 3.68 13.96 -5.52
N GLU A 58 3.04 12.93 -6.05
CA GLU A 58 1.58 12.85 -6.16
C GLU A 58 0.96 12.60 -4.79
N TRP A 59 1.52 11.69 -3.98
CA TRP A 59 1.01 11.34 -2.66
C TRP A 59 0.81 12.56 -1.77
N GLN A 60 1.72 13.55 -1.78
CA GLN A 60 1.53 14.78 -0.99
C GLN A 60 0.31 15.61 -1.39
N ARG A 61 -0.22 15.41 -2.59
CA ARG A 61 -1.39 16.11 -3.14
C ARG A 61 -2.65 15.26 -3.09
N VAL A 62 -2.52 13.96 -3.32
CA VAL A 62 -3.64 13.02 -3.48
C VAL A 62 -3.79 12.07 -2.29
N SER A 63 -2.96 12.17 -1.25
CA SER A 63 -3.01 11.24 -0.11
C SER A 63 -4.39 11.18 0.54
N GLU A 64 -5.02 12.34 0.73
CA GLU A 64 -6.34 12.43 1.34
C GLU A 64 -7.41 11.86 0.41
N ASP A 65 -7.39 12.21 -0.88
CA ASP A 65 -8.33 11.68 -1.88
C ASP A 65 -8.19 10.16 -2.04
N VAL A 66 -6.96 9.64 -2.11
CA VAL A 66 -6.67 8.22 -2.19
C VAL A 66 -7.13 7.50 -0.92
N LEU A 67 -6.81 8.02 0.27
CA LEU A 67 -7.27 7.42 1.53
C LEU A 67 -8.79 7.43 1.65
N GLU A 68 -9.44 8.53 1.25
CA GLU A 68 -10.90 8.64 1.28
C GLU A 68 -11.54 7.66 0.29
N LYS A 69 -11.06 7.61 -0.96
CA LYS A 69 -11.58 6.69 -1.97
C LYS A 69 -11.35 5.23 -1.61
N LEU A 70 -10.18 4.90 -1.07
CA LEU A 70 -9.89 3.56 -0.57
C LEU A 70 -10.79 3.22 0.62
N SER A 71 -10.97 4.14 1.57
CA SER A 71 -11.84 3.90 2.73
C SER A 71 -13.32 3.85 2.38
N LYS A 72 -13.75 4.52 1.30
CA LYS A 72 -15.11 4.46 0.76
C LYS A 72 -15.33 3.26 -0.18
N ALA A 73 -14.27 2.61 -0.64
CA ALA A 73 -14.39 1.45 -1.49
C ALA A 73 -15.02 0.30 -0.70
N ASP A 74 -16.12 -0.23 -1.22
CA ASP A 74 -16.88 -1.29 -0.58
C ASP A 74 -16.00 -2.53 -0.44
N GLY A 75 -15.61 -2.83 0.80
CA GLY A 75 -14.76 -3.96 1.10
C GLY A 75 -13.31 -3.71 1.45
N VAL A 76 -12.89 -2.46 1.50
CA VAL A 76 -11.61 -2.12 2.12
C VAL A 76 -11.81 -2.09 3.63
N GLY A 77 -11.15 -3.01 4.34
CA GLY A 77 -11.22 -3.07 5.79
C GLY A 77 -10.28 -2.06 6.45
N ARG A 78 -9.03 -1.99 5.96
CA ARG A 78 -8.02 -1.10 6.55
C ARG A 78 -7.02 -0.63 5.51
N VAL A 79 -6.66 0.64 5.54
CA VAL A 79 -5.56 1.19 4.76
C VAL A 79 -4.43 1.58 5.71
N VAL A 80 -3.23 1.07 5.45
CA VAL A 80 -2.02 1.33 6.23
C VAL A 80 -0.97 1.91 5.30
N VAL A 81 -0.57 3.14 5.56
CA VAL A 81 0.52 3.78 4.82
C VAL A 81 1.84 3.23 5.36
N GLN A 82 2.57 2.46 4.53
CA GLN A 82 3.95 2.12 4.80
C GLN A 82 4.83 3.35 4.52
N LYS A 83 4.89 4.24 5.50
CA LYS A 83 6.02 5.14 5.62
C LYS A 83 7.18 4.25 6.08
N VAL A 84 8.23 4.13 5.26
CA VAL A 84 9.54 3.77 5.81
C VAL A 84 9.91 4.93 6.72
N GLU A 85 9.45 4.85 7.96
CA GLU A 85 10.22 5.41 9.06
C GLU A 85 11.54 4.69 8.94
N ALA A 86 12.57 5.46 8.56
CA ALA A 86 13.93 4.98 8.44
C ALA A 86 14.15 4.04 9.61
N ARG A 87 14.47 2.78 9.31
CA ARG A 87 14.90 1.81 10.30
C ARG A 87 16.14 2.42 10.95
N SER A 88 15.94 3.24 11.98
CA SER A 88 16.97 3.64 12.91
C SER A 88 17.60 2.33 13.31
N LYS A 89 18.86 2.18 12.88
CA LYS A 89 19.69 0.98 12.97
C LYS A 89 19.16 0.02 14.04
N ARG A 90 18.89 -1.22 13.64
CA ARG A 90 19.26 -2.32 14.53
C ARG A 90 20.76 -2.15 14.77
N VAL A 91 21.14 -1.48 15.85
CA VAL A 91 22.35 -1.85 16.58
C VAL A 91 22.03 -3.26 17.06
N GLY A 92 22.40 -4.24 16.24
CA GLY A 92 22.94 -5.47 16.78
C GLY A 92 24.18 -5.05 17.55
N ASP A 93 24.30 -5.44 18.81
CA ASP A 93 24.71 -6.77 19.27
C ASP A 93 26.10 -6.56 19.89
N GLU A 94 26.38 -7.35 20.93
CA GLU A 94 27.71 -7.52 21.57
C GLU A 94 28.12 -6.45 22.61
N LEU A 95 27.81 -6.75 23.90
CA LEU A 95 28.78 -7.09 24.98
C LEU A 95 28.06 -7.30 26.32
#